data_AF-A0AAU0LXA4-F1
#
_entry.id   AF-A0AAU0LXA4-F1
#
_cell.length_a   1.000
_cell.length_b   1.000
_cell.length_c   1.000
_cell.angle_alpha   90.00
_cell.angle_beta   90.00
_cell.angle_gamma   90.00
#
_symmetry.space_group_name_H-M   'P 1'
#
loop_
_entity.id
_entity.type
_entity.pdbx_description
1 polymer ?
#
loop_
_entity_poly.entity_id
_entity_poly.type
_entity_poly.pdbx_seq_one_letter_code
_entity_poly.pdbx_strand_id
1 'polypeptide(L)'
;MQFNNDHQYTIGLRVKKTKNWPFLFIVFLLVLAIVYSRLITHSMIVGKYYFKYYACTAMGDLPNRDDMLTLLDENKYRSSYWGSGEYRIEYEIFRTVLVLSNSGGTVSNELEIKKVGNRINIVLDETCDFFYEKTDWKISD
;
A
#
# COMPACT_ATOMS: atom_id res chain seq x y z
N MET A 1 31.67 -34.75 70.29
CA MET A 1 30.45 -35.17 69.56
C MET A 1 30.25 -34.18 68.42
N GLN A 2 30.64 -34.59 67.20
CA GLN A 2 30.40 -33.82 65.97
C GLN A 2 28.95 -34.04 65.54
N PHE A 3 28.19 -32.97 65.39
CA PHE A 3 26.99 -32.98 64.55
C PHE A 3 27.19 -31.94 63.45
N ASN A 4 27.68 -32.44 62.33
CA ASN A 4 27.62 -31.80 61.04
C ASN A 4 26.19 -31.95 60.50
N ASN A 5 25.60 -30.91 59.93
CA ASN A 5 24.53 -31.05 58.94
C ASN A 5 24.44 -29.78 58.10
N ASP A 6 25.19 -29.83 57.01
CA ASP A 6 24.96 -29.08 55.79
C ASP A 6 23.53 -29.32 55.28
N HIS A 7 22.91 -28.28 54.70
CA HIS A 7 22.48 -28.25 53.29
C HIS A 7 21.49 -27.09 53.06
N GLN A 8 22.04 -25.91 52.75
CA GLN A 8 21.27 -24.88 52.04
C GLN A 8 21.28 -25.22 50.54
N TYR A 9 20.16 -25.71 50.03
CA TYR A 9 19.96 -25.87 48.58
C TYR A 9 19.58 -24.51 47.97
N THR A 10 20.58 -23.74 47.53
CA THR A 10 20.35 -22.60 46.64
C THR A 10 20.15 -23.11 45.22
N ILE A 11 18.88 -23.21 44.80
CA ILE A 11 18.51 -23.46 43.40
C ILE A 11 18.83 -22.17 42.62
N GLY A 12 20.08 -22.05 42.19
CA GLY A 12 20.52 -21.00 41.28
C GLY A 12 19.88 -21.20 39.92
N LEU A 13 18.71 -20.59 39.69
CA LEU A 13 18.13 -20.41 38.36
C LEU A 13 19.04 -19.47 37.56
N ARG A 14 20.10 -20.02 36.98
CA ARG A 14 20.94 -19.35 35.99
C ARG A 14 20.10 -19.19 34.72
N VAL A 15 19.37 -18.08 34.62
CA VAL A 15 18.73 -17.65 33.37
C VAL A 15 19.85 -17.43 32.35
N LYS A 16 20.05 -18.41 31.44
CA LYS A 16 20.89 -18.21 30.25
C LYS A 16 20.28 -17.05 29.47
N LYS A 17 20.92 -15.88 29.48
CA LYS A 17 20.67 -14.85 28.46
C LYS A 17 21.06 -15.47 27.12
N THR A 18 20.11 -16.12 26.45
CA THR A 18 20.27 -16.51 25.06
C THR A 18 20.41 -15.20 24.28
N LYS A 19 21.52 -15.08 23.55
CA LYS A 19 21.83 -13.90 22.76
C LYS A 19 20.86 -13.91 21.56
N ASN A 20 19.61 -13.49 21.79
CA ASN A 20 18.50 -13.51 20.82
C ASN A 20 18.63 -12.42 19.73
N TRP A 21 19.78 -11.77 19.62
CA TRP A 21 20.06 -10.74 18.63
C TRP A 21 19.87 -11.21 17.17
N PRO A 22 20.30 -12.40 16.72
CA PRO A 22 20.07 -12.79 15.33
C PRO A 22 18.58 -12.99 15.04
N PHE A 23 17.78 -13.43 16.02
CA PHE A 23 16.34 -13.52 15.89
C PHE A 23 15.69 -12.15 15.72
N LEU A 24 16.07 -11.16 16.54
CA LEU A 24 15.59 -9.78 16.40
C LEU A 24 15.94 -9.19 15.03
N PHE A 25 17.12 -9.49 14.51
CA PHE A 25 17.54 -9.04 13.19
C PHE A 25 16.70 -9.67 12.07
N ILE A 26 16.39 -10.97 12.15
CA ILE A 26 15.51 -11.65 11.18
C ILE A 26 14.11 -11.04 11.21
N VAL A 27 13.54 -10.79 12.39
CA VAL A 27 12.24 -10.14 12.53
C VAL A 27 12.26 -8.73 11.93
N PHE A 28 13.31 -7.96 12.18
CA PHE A 28 13.49 -6.63 11.59
C PHE A 28 13.56 -6.69 10.05
N LEU A 29 14.31 -7.63 9.47
CA LEU A 29 14.37 -7.82 8.02
C LEU A 29 13.02 -8.21 7.43
N LEU A 30 12.25 -9.06 8.11
CA LEU A 30 10.90 -9.42 7.67
C LEU A 30 9.96 -8.21 7.65
N VAL A 31 10.02 -7.36 8.68
CA VAL A 31 9.24 -6.10 8.70
C VAL A 31 9.64 -5.20 7.54
N LEU A 32 10.95 -5.01 7.30
CA LEU A 32 11.41 -4.23 6.16
C LEU A 32 10.93 -4.80 4.83
N ALA A 33 11.04 -6.12 4.62
CA ALA A 33 10.57 -6.76 3.39
C ALA A 33 9.07 -6.55 3.16
N ILE A 34 8.26 -6.64 4.22
CA ILE A 34 6.82 -6.37 4.14
C ILE A 34 6.56 -4.90 3.77
N VAL A 35 7.26 -3.94 4.39
CA VAL A 35 7.15 -2.52 4.07
C VAL A 35 7.56 -2.26 2.61
N TYR A 36 8.71 -2.78 2.18
CA TYR A 36 9.18 -2.64 0.79
C TYR A 36 8.22 -3.27 -0.22
N SER A 37 7.60 -4.40 0.10
CA SER A 37 6.64 -5.05 -0.81
C SER A 37 5.43 -4.17 -1.10
N ARG A 38 5.05 -3.31 -0.14
CA ARG A 38 3.91 -2.39 -0.22
C ARG A 38 4.26 -1.00 -0.74
N LEU A 39 5.55 -0.68 -0.90
CA LEU A 39 5.98 0.61 -1.42
C LEU A 39 5.49 0.80 -2.87
N ILE A 40 4.94 1.98 -3.13
CA ILE A 40 4.48 2.43 -4.44
C ILE A 40 5.43 3.56 -4.87
N THR A 41 6.02 3.45 -6.06
CA THR A 41 6.86 4.51 -6.63
C THR A 41 6.09 5.25 -7.73
N HIS A 42 6.53 6.48 -8.05
CA HIS A 42 5.91 7.27 -9.12
C HIS A 42 5.93 6.55 -10.47
N SER A 43 7.08 6.00 -10.87
CA SER A 43 7.21 5.20 -12.11
C SER A 43 6.29 3.97 -12.15
N MET A 44 5.96 3.38 -11.00
CA MET A 44 5.04 2.26 -10.92
C MET A 44 3.60 2.68 -11.19
N ILE A 45 3.21 3.92 -10.89
CA ILE A 45 1.82 4.35 -11.08
C ILE A 45 1.55 4.94 -12.46
N VAL A 46 2.57 5.40 -13.19
CA VAL A 46 2.41 5.88 -14.58
C VAL A 46 1.88 4.74 -15.45
N GLY A 47 0.83 5.00 -16.22
CA GLY A 47 0.21 4.02 -17.11
C GLY A 47 -1.30 4.16 -17.21
N LYS A 48 -1.92 3.18 -17.88
CA LYS A 48 -3.37 3.13 -18.09
C LYS A 48 -4.07 2.29 -17.04
N TYR A 49 -5.22 2.77 -16.60
CA TYR A 49 -6.09 2.08 -15.66
C TYR A 49 -7.52 2.02 -16.18
N TYR A 50 -8.17 0.89 -15.96
CA TYR A 50 -9.55 0.65 -16.37
C TYR A 50 -10.45 0.48 -15.16
N PHE A 51 -11.63 1.07 -15.23
CA PHE A 51 -12.63 0.95 -14.18
C PHE A 51 -13.12 -0.49 -14.03
N LYS A 52 -13.19 -0.97 -12.79
CA LYS A 52 -13.71 -2.29 -12.42
C LYS A 52 -14.65 -2.17 -11.21
N TYR A 53 -15.66 -3.03 -11.20
CA TYR A 53 -16.60 -3.17 -10.10
C TYR A 53 -16.97 -4.65 -9.93
N TYR A 54 -17.15 -5.11 -8.68
CA TYR A 54 -17.43 -6.52 -8.40
C TYR A 54 -18.66 -6.76 -7.52
N ALA A 55 -18.98 -5.87 -6.57
CA ALA A 55 -19.86 -6.25 -5.46
C ALA A 55 -21.22 -5.55 -5.42
N CYS A 56 -21.38 -4.36 -6.00
CA CYS A 56 -22.59 -3.55 -5.80
C CYS A 56 -23.23 -3.03 -7.09
N THR A 57 -24.57 -2.93 -7.07
CA THR A 57 -25.31 -2.06 -7.98
C THR A 57 -25.01 -0.61 -7.62
N ALA A 58 -24.34 0.08 -8.54
CA ALA A 58 -24.08 1.53 -8.52
C ALA A 58 -25.28 2.35 -8.01
N MET A 59 -25.11 3.04 -6.87
CA MET A 59 -26.05 4.09 -6.41
C MET A 59 -25.30 5.43 -6.38
N GLY A 60 -25.16 6.08 -7.54
CA GLY A 60 -24.48 7.38 -7.69
C GLY A 60 -23.89 7.60 -9.09
N ASP A 61 -23.37 8.82 -9.34
CA ASP A 61 -22.56 9.10 -10.53
C ASP A 61 -21.23 8.35 -10.41
N LEU A 62 -21.04 7.36 -11.29
CA LEU A 62 -19.84 6.55 -11.36
C LEU A 62 -19.22 6.68 -12.74
N PRO A 63 -17.91 6.42 -12.87
CA PRO A 63 -17.31 6.26 -14.18
C PRO A 63 -18.09 5.23 -14.99
N ASN A 64 -18.23 5.48 -16.29
CA ASN A 64 -18.79 4.49 -17.19
C ASN A 64 -17.90 3.22 -17.14
N ARG A 65 -18.46 2.06 -17.46
CA ARG A 65 -17.74 0.77 -17.47
C ARG A 65 -16.47 0.82 -18.33
N ASP A 66 -16.50 1.62 -19.39
CA ASP A 66 -15.39 1.80 -20.33
C ASP A 66 -14.50 3.01 -19.97
N ASP A 67 -14.67 3.61 -18.79
CA ASP A 67 -13.83 4.72 -18.36
C ASP A 67 -12.40 4.26 -18.11
N MET A 68 -11.47 5.06 -18.64
CA MET A 68 -10.04 4.84 -18.53
C MET A 68 -9.39 6.05 -17.90
N LEU A 69 -8.63 5.84 -16.82
CA LEU A 69 -7.76 6.85 -16.23
C LEU A 69 -6.33 6.58 -16.69
N THR A 70 -5.71 7.56 -17.34
CA THR A 70 -4.31 7.49 -17.78
C THR A 70 -3.48 8.48 -16.98
N LEU A 71 -2.45 7.97 -16.28
CA LEU A 71 -1.45 8.78 -15.59
C LEU A 71 -0.18 8.84 -16.45
N LEU A 72 0.28 10.05 -16.75
CA LEU A 72 1.45 10.33 -17.61
C LEU A 72 2.67 10.69 -16.75
N ASP A 73 3.87 10.54 -17.31
CA ASP A 73 5.14 10.80 -16.62
C ASP A 73 5.31 12.27 -16.19
N GLU A 74 4.69 13.21 -16.91
CA GLU A 74 4.74 14.66 -16.61
C GLU A 74 3.73 15.12 -15.54
N ASN A 75 3.33 14.25 -14.60
CA ASN A 75 2.30 14.58 -13.59
C ASN A 75 0.96 15.04 -14.20
N LYS A 76 0.65 14.58 -15.41
CA LYS A 76 -0.62 14.89 -16.11
C LYS A 76 -1.49 13.66 -16.17
N TYR A 77 -2.80 13.85 -16.09
CA TYR A 77 -3.76 12.76 -16.25
C TYR A 77 -4.82 13.07 -17.32
N ARG A 78 -5.44 12.00 -17.83
CA ARG A 78 -6.60 12.05 -18.71
C ARG A 78 -7.60 10.95 -18.32
N SER A 79 -8.87 11.30 -18.24
CA SER A 79 -9.99 10.39 -18.05
C SER A 79 -11.24 10.96 -18.71
N SER A 80 -12.11 10.09 -19.22
CA SER A 80 -13.42 10.51 -19.73
C SER A 80 -14.35 11.00 -18.62
N TYR A 81 -14.22 10.44 -17.41
CA TYR A 81 -15.00 10.83 -16.24
C TYR A 81 -14.39 12.03 -15.48
N TRP A 82 -13.09 11.98 -15.17
CA TRP A 82 -12.42 13.03 -14.37
C TRP A 82 -11.90 14.22 -15.20
N GLY A 83 -12.04 14.16 -16.53
CA GLY A 83 -11.46 15.14 -17.44
C GLY A 83 -9.94 15.02 -17.55
N SER A 84 -9.27 16.15 -17.73
CA SER A 84 -7.81 16.20 -17.86
C SER A 84 -7.21 17.28 -16.97
N GLY A 85 -6.04 17.01 -16.41
CA GLY A 85 -5.37 17.96 -15.54
C GLY A 85 -4.04 17.45 -15.03
N GLU A 86 -3.66 17.91 -13.86
CA GLU A 86 -2.44 17.51 -13.17
C GLU A 86 -2.75 16.57 -12.02
N TYR A 87 -1.83 15.68 -11.71
CA TYR A 87 -1.92 14.82 -10.55
C TYR A 87 -0.65 14.93 -9.70
N ARG A 88 -0.77 14.62 -8.42
CA ARG A 88 0.37 14.41 -7.52
C ARG A 88 0.15 13.19 -6.65
N ILE A 89 1.25 12.63 -6.16
CA ILE A 89 1.25 11.51 -5.22
C ILE A 89 1.66 12.04 -3.86
N GLU A 90 0.83 11.81 -2.86
CA GLU A 90 1.13 12.11 -1.47
C GLU A 90 1.34 10.80 -0.70
N TYR A 91 2.43 10.75 0.07
CA TYR A 91 2.76 9.60 0.90
C TYR A 91 2.40 9.91 2.35
N GLU A 92 1.34 9.28 2.84
CA GLU A 92 0.98 9.33 4.25
C GLU A 92 1.54 8.11 5.00
N ILE A 93 1.46 8.15 6.34
CA ILE A 93 2.02 7.10 7.22
C ILE A 93 1.45 5.71 6.90
N PHE A 94 0.18 5.63 6.48
CA PHE A 94 -0.52 4.36 6.28
C PHE A 94 -1.07 4.15 4.86
N ARG A 95 -1.02 5.17 3.99
CA ARG A 95 -1.62 5.11 2.65
C ARG A 95 -0.87 5.99 1.66
N THR A 96 -1.03 5.69 0.38
CA THR A 96 -0.56 6.52 -0.73
C THR A 96 -1.78 7.13 -1.40
N VAL A 97 -1.78 8.45 -1.57
CA VAL A 97 -2.92 9.20 -2.10
C VAL A 97 -2.57 9.77 -3.47
N LEU A 98 -3.44 9.53 -4.43
CA LEU A 98 -3.47 10.19 -5.73
C LEU A 98 -4.38 11.41 -5.62
N VAL A 99 -3.82 12.60 -5.84
CA VAL A 99 -4.60 13.83 -5.87
C VAL A 99 -4.73 14.27 -7.33
N LEU A 100 -5.96 14.38 -7.82
CA LEU A 100 -6.30 14.84 -9.17
C LEU A 100 -6.79 16.29 -9.13
N SER A 101 -6.10 17.16 -9.86
CA SER A 101 -6.44 18.58 -10.02
C SER A 101 -6.90 18.82 -11.46
N ASN A 102 -8.20 19.07 -11.65
CA ASN A 102 -8.76 19.29 -12.98
C ASN A 102 -8.31 20.65 -13.56
N SER A 103 -7.99 20.69 -14.84
CA SER A 103 -7.56 21.91 -15.52
C SER A 103 -8.73 22.90 -15.63
N GLY A 104 -8.78 23.86 -14.71
CA GLY A 104 -9.85 24.87 -14.61
C GLY A 104 -10.75 24.75 -13.37
N GLY A 105 -10.50 23.79 -12.48
CA GLY A 105 -11.20 23.64 -11.21
C GLY A 105 -10.37 24.09 -10.00
N THR A 106 -11.04 24.52 -8.93
CA THR A 106 -10.43 24.77 -7.60
C THR A 106 -10.52 23.57 -6.65
N VAL A 107 -11.19 22.50 -7.07
CA VAL A 107 -11.44 21.31 -6.25
C VAL A 107 -10.55 20.17 -6.74
N SER A 108 -9.78 19.60 -5.82
CA SER A 108 -9.01 18.38 -6.04
C SER A 108 -9.78 17.15 -5.56
N ASN A 109 -9.63 16.04 -6.29
CA ASN A 109 -10.16 14.74 -5.86
C ASN A 109 -9.03 13.89 -5.30
N GLU A 110 -9.23 13.29 -4.13
CA GLU A 110 -8.26 12.43 -3.47
C GLU A 110 -8.71 10.98 -3.57
N LEU A 111 -7.85 10.13 -4.13
CA LEU A 111 -8.11 8.71 -4.34
C LEU A 111 -6.98 7.89 -3.73
N GLU A 112 -7.28 6.80 -3.05
CA GLU A 112 -6.23 5.96 -2.47
C GLU A 112 -5.62 5.04 -3.54
N ILE A 113 -4.29 4.96 -3.56
CA ILE A 113 -3.56 3.96 -4.37
C ILE A 113 -3.21 2.77 -3.47
N LYS A 114 -3.73 1.59 -3.82
CA LYS A 114 -3.41 0.33 -3.15
C LYS A 114 -2.62 -0.58 -4.08
N LYS A 115 -1.56 -1.20 -3.54
CA LYS A 115 -0.83 -2.28 -4.21
C LYS A 115 -1.26 -3.63 -3.65
N VAL A 116 -1.93 -4.43 -4.49
CA VAL A 116 -2.42 -5.78 -4.14
C VAL A 116 -1.63 -6.81 -4.95
N GLY A 117 -0.65 -7.43 -4.30
CA GLY A 117 0.32 -8.29 -4.99
C GLY A 117 1.14 -7.50 -6.00
N ASN A 118 1.01 -7.84 -7.28
CA ASN A 118 1.66 -7.12 -8.39
C ASN A 118 0.74 -6.13 -9.12
N ARG A 119 -0.48 -5.91 -8.60
CA ARG A 119 -1.46 -5.00 -9.18
C ARG A 119 -1.48 -3.68 -8.42
N ILE A 120 -1.73 -2.60 -9.15
CA ILE A 120 -1.91 -1.27 -8.60
C ILE A 120 -3.34 -0.85 -8.91
N ASN A 121 -4.06 -0.50 -7.84
CA ASN A 121 -5.45 -0.12 -7.88
C ASN A 121 -5.58 1.31 -7.36
N ILE A 122 -6.43 2.10 -8.01
CA ILE A 122 -6.87 3.41 -7.52
C ILE A 122 -8.29 3.24 -7.03
N VAL A 123 -8.52 3.36 -5.73
CA VAL A 123 -9.79 3.07 -5.07
C VAL A 123 -10.74 4.26 -5.23
N LEU A 124 -11.96 4.01 -5.72
CA LEU A 124 -13.06 4.99 -5.71
C LEU A 124 -14.00 4.76 -4.52
N ASP A 125 -14.35 3.49 -4.27
CA ASP A 125 -15.21 3.10 -3.15
C ASP A 125 -14.77 1.71 -2.65
N GLU A 126 -14.29 1.66 -1.41
CA GLU A 126 -13.86 0.42 -0.77
C GLU A 126 -15.04 -0.47 -0.36
N THR A 127 -16.20 0.11 -0.06
CA THR A 127 -17.39 -0.64 0.35
C THR A 127 -17.96 -1.43 -0.82
N CYS A 128 -17.96 -0.81 -2.00
CA CYS A 128 -18.53 -1.37 -3.22
C CYS A 128 -17.52 -2.11 -4.11
N ASP A 129 -16.24 -2.12 -3.72
CA ASP A 129 -15.11 -2.63 -4.50
C ASP A 129 -15.05 -2.00 -5.91
N PHE A 130 -15.15 -0.67 -5.94
CA PHE A 130 -15.02 0.13 -7.16
C PHE A 130 -13.62 0.72 -7.23
N PHE A 131 -12.89 0.38 -8.29
CA PHE A 131 -11.51 0.81 -8.46
C PHE A 131 -11.10 0.88 -9.92
N TYR A 132 -10.09 1.69 -10.21
CA TYR A 132 -9.33 1.57 -11.44
C TYR A 132 -8.17 0.59 -11.26
N GLU A 133 -8.06 -0.43 -12.13
CA GLU A 133 -6.94 -1.39 -12.10
C GLU A 133 -5.95 -1.07 -13.23
N LYS A 134 -4.64 -1.02 -12.90
CA LYS A 134 -3.59 -0.79 -13.90
C LYS A 134 -3.49 -1.97 -14.86
N THR A 135 -3.48 -1.69 -16.17
CA THR A 135 -3.33 -2.72 -17.21
C THR A 135 -1.89 -2.99 -17.64
N ASP A 136 -0.99 -2.03 -17.43
CA ASP A 136 0.40 -2.17 -17.88
C ASP A 136 1.26 -2.83 -16.79
N TRP A 137 1.36 -4.16 -16.86
CA TRP A 137 2.29 -4.97 -16.06
C TRP A 137 3.57 -5.36 -16.81
N LYS A 138 3.69 -4.99 -18.10
CA LYS A 138 4.88 -5.23 -18.91
C LYS A 138 5.40 -3.93 -19.50
N ILE A 139 6.59 -3.55 -19.08
CA ILE A 139 7.55 -2.92 -19.98
C ILE A 139 7.87 -4.03 -20.99
N SER A 140 7.33 -3.94 -22.20
CA SER A 140 7.92 -4.66 -23.33
C SER A 140 9.02 -3.77 -23.88
N ASP A 141 10.25 -4.29 -23.83
CA ASP A 141 11.43 -3.76 -24.49
C ASP A 141 11.20 -3.43 -25.97
#